data_AF-A0AAE1ID58-F1
#
_entry.id   AF-A0AAE1ID58-F1
#
_cell.length_a   1.000
_cell.length_b   1.000
_cell.length_c   1.000
_cell.angle_alpha   90.00
_cell.angle_beta   90.00
_cell.angle_gamma   90.00
#
_symmetry.space_group_name_H-M   'P 1'
#
loop_
_entity.id
_entity.type
_entity.pdbx_description
1 polymer ?
#
loop_
_entity_poly.entity_id
_entity_poly.type
_entity_poly.pdbx_seq_one_letter_code
_entity_poly.pdbx_strand_id
1 'polypeptide(L)'
;MIKIATVVGATGNQGAAVIDALQKHGGYKIRGLTRRPESDTAAALKKQGAEVVTTDVNDHASLASAFAGSHFIFGITNFFELFATSEDTDKAMTIEIQQGKNLANAAEATPTMEHYVWSNLPGAIVESEGKMKVPHYDSKDIVAQHIRTKKDLLSKTTFMPIG
;
A
#
# COMPACT_ATOMS: atom_id res chain seq x y z
N MET A 1 -25.00 2.86 3.03
CA MET A 1 -24.17 1.72 2.59
C MET A 1 -22.99 1.57 3.53
N ILE A 2 -22.54 0.33 3.81
CA ILE A 2 -21.30 0.09 4.57
C ILE A 2 -20.11 0.47 3.67
N LYS A 3 -19.15 1.22 4.21
CA LYS A 3 -17.95 1.66 3.46
C LYS A 3 -16.98 0.48 3.30
N ILE A 4 -16.18 0.48 2.22
CA ILE A 4 -15.17 -0.55 1.98
C ILE A 4 -13.79 -0.01 2.35
N ALA A 5 -13.05 -0.76 3.17
CA ALA A 5 -11.65 -0.51 3.45
C ALA A 5 -10.78 -1.57 2.76
N THR A 6 -9.94 -1.14 1.84
CA THR A 6 -9.06 -2.01 1.06
C THR A 6 -7.63 -1.93 1.57
N VAL A 7 -7.05 -3.06 1.94
CA VAL A 7 -5.73 -3.13 2.59
C VAL A 7 -4.78 -3.92 1.71
N VAL A 8 -3.77 -3.23 1.16
CA VAL A 8 -2.69 -3.86 0.40
C VAL A 8 -1.76 -4.61 1.36
N GLY A 9 -1.23 -5.76 0.94
CA GLY A 9 -0.33 -6.56 1.77
C GLY A 9 -1.03 -7.15 3.00
N ALA A 10 -2.29 -7.53 2.86
CA ALA A 10 -3.17 -7.98 3.93
C ALA A 10 -2.61 -9.15 4.76
N THR A 11 -1.75 -9.97 4.17
CA THR A 11 -1.12 -11.15 4.80
C THR A 11 0.22 -10.85 5.45
N GLY A 12 0.75 -9.62 5.34
CA GLY A 12 1.96 -9.17 6.00
C GLY A 12 1.67 -8.47 7.34
N ASN A 13 2.72 -8.19 8.11
CA ASN A 13 2.61 -7.66 9.47
C ASN A 13 1.82 -6.34 9.55
N GLN A 14 2.16 -5.34 8.71
CA GLN A 14 1.46 -4.05 8.73
C GLN A 14 0.01 -4.18 8.24
N GLY A 15 -0.23 -4.89 7.14
CA GLY A 15 -1.58 -5.07 6.60
C GLY A 15 -2.50 -5.81 7.57
N ALA A 16 -2.02 -6.87 8.21
CA ALA A 16 -2.78 -7.61 9.22
C ALA A 16 -3.12 -6.73 10.43
N ALA A 17 -2.18 -5.91 10.92
CA ALA A 17 -2.41 -4.98 12.02
C ALA A 17 -3.45 -3.90 11.66
N VAL A 18 -3.39 -3.37 10.44
CA VAL A 18 -4.39 -2.42 9.92
C VAL A 18 -5.77 -3.06 9.83
N ILE A 19 -5.86 -4.30 9.33
CA ILE A 19 -7.14 -5.03 9.27
C ILE A 19 -7.74 -5.23 10.66
N ASP A 20 -6.94 -5.70 11.63
CA ASP A 20 -7.39 -5.89 13.00
C ASP A 20 -7.90 -4.57 13.63
N ALA A 21 -7.17 -3.47 13.43
CA ALA A 21 -7.58 -2.15 13.90
C ALA A 21 -8.91 -1.69 13.26
N LEU A 22 -9.07 -1.86 11.94
CA LEU A 22 -10.29 -1.50 11.21
C LEU A 22 -11.50 -2.36 11.63
N GLN A 23 -11.28 -3.66 11.87
CA GLN A 23 -12.32 -4.56 12.37
C GLN A 23 -12.80 -4.16 13.77
N LYS A 24 -11.88 -3.81 14.68
CA LYS A 24 -12.20 -3.33 16.03
C LYS A 24 -12.91 -1.98 16.02
N HIS A 25 -12.50 -1.07 15.15
CA HIS A 25 -13.19 0.21 14.97
C HIS A 25 -14.62 0.02 14.43
N GLY A 26 -14.82 -0.93 13.53
CA GLY A 26 -16.10 -1.17 12.87
C GLY A 26 -16.42 -0.14 11.78
N GLY A 27 -17.57 -0.29 11.13
CA GLY A 27 -18.06 0.63 10.09
C GLY A 27 -17.51 0.36 8.67
N TYR A 28 -16.57 -0.57 8.52
CA TYR A 28 -16.01 -0.97 7.23
C TYR A 28 -16.24 -2.45 6.93
N LYS A 29 -16.53 -2.76 5.67
CA LYS A 29 -16.29 -4.08 5.10
C LYS A 29 -14.83 -4.16 4.67
N ILE A 30 -14.10 -5.14 5.16
CA ILE A 30 -12.67 -5.30 4.87
C ILE A 30 -12.48 -6.03 3.54
N ARG A 31 -11.60 -5.49 2.71
CA ARG A 31 -11.04 -6.13 1.53
C ARG A 31 -9.52 -6.22 1.66
N GLY A 32 -9.00 -7.41 1.91
CA GLY A 32 -7.56 -7.67 1.97
C GLY A 32 -7.00 -8.06 0.61
N LEU A 33 -5.96 -7.36 0.14
CA LEU A 33 -5.27 -7.70 -1.10
C LEU A 33 -4.01 -8.50 -0.81
N THR A 34 -3.82 -9.59 -1.52
CA THR A 34 -2.66 -10.48 -1.39
C THR A 34 -2.31 -11.10 -2.73
N ARG A 35 -1.06 -11.51 -2.92
CA ARG A 35 -0.67 -12.34 -4.07
C ARG A 35 -0.93 -13.83 -3.86
N ARG A 36 -1.12 -14.24 -2.59
CA ARG A 36 -1.30 -15.64 -2.15
C ARG A 36 -2.63 -15.81 -1.39
N PRO A 37 -3.79 -15.84 -2.09
CA PRO A 37 -5.11 -15.97 -1.47
C PRO A 37 -5.37 -17.33 -0.80
N GLU A 38 -4.53 -18.32 -1.07
CA GLU A 38 -4.53 -19.68 -0.52
C GLU A 38 -3.69 -19.85 0.74
N SER A 39 -2.93 -18.83 1.16
CA SER A 39 -2.14 -18.90 2.41
C SER A 39 -3.01 -19.04 3.66
N ASP A 40 -2.47 -19.66 4.72
CA ASP A 40 -3.17 -19.80 6.01
C ASP A 40 -3.63 -18.46 6.58
N THR A 41 -2.81 -17.41 6.45
CA THR A 41 -3.17 -16.04 6.84
C THR A 41 -4.37 -15.53 6.04
N ALA A 42 -4.40 -15.74 4.73
CA ALA A 42 -5.55 -15.37 3.89
C ALA A 42 -6.80 -16.18 4.26
N ALA A 43 -6.66 -17.46 4.59
CA ALA A 43 -7.76 -18.30 5.04
C ALA A 43 -8.33 -17.81 6.40
N ALA A 44 -7.45 -17.39 7.32
CA ALA A 44 -7.86 -16.80 8.59
C ALA A 44 -8.63 -15.48 8.40
N LEU A 45 -8.15 -14.59 7.52
CA LEU A 45 -8.85 -13.34 7.18
C LEU A 45 -10.25 -13.60 6.62
N LYS A 46 -10.40 -14.60 5.73
CA LYS A 46 -11.72 -15.02 5.21
C LYS A 46 -12.65 -15.50 6.33
N LYS A 47 -12.14 -16.29 7.28
CA LYS A 47 -12.93 -16.76 8.45
C LYS A 47 -13.38 -15.62 9.36
N GLN A 48 -12.63 -14.52 9.39
CA GLN A 48 -13.00 -13.28 10.10
C GLN A 48 -13.96 -12.38 9.30
N GLY A 49 -14.43 -12.82 8.13
CA GLY A 49 -15.39 -12.08 7.31
C GLY A 49 -14.76 -11.04 6.37
N ALA A 50 -13.43 -11.01 6.23
CA ALA A 50 -12.79 -10.17 5.22
C ALA A 50 -12.94 -10.78 3.83
N GLU A 51 -13.20 -9.93 2.84
CA GLU A 51 -13.04 -10.29 1.42
C GLU A 51 -11.54 -10.37 1.13
N VAL A 52 -11.06 -11.45 0.53
CA VAL A 52 -9.64 -11.58 0.14
C VAL A 52 -9.58 -11.65 -1.38
N VAL A 53 -8.86 -10.71 -1.98
CA VAL A 53 -8.75 -10.56 -3.43
C VAL A 53 -7.29 -10.73 -3.83
N THR A 54 -7.07 -11.52 -4.88
CA THR A 54 -5.75 -11.64 -5.50
C THR A 54 -5.44 -10.35 -6.24
N THR A 55 -4.31 -9.72 -5.95
CA THR A 55 -3.90 -8.50 -6.64
C THR A 55 -2.41 -8.49 -6.91
N ASP A 56 -2.05 -8.15 -8.14
CA ASP A 56 -0.69 -7.80 -8.51
C ASP A 56 -0.56 -6.28 -8.58
N VAL A 57 0.32 -5.71 -7.76
CA VAL A 57 0.56 -4.27 -7.69
C VAL A 57 1.32 -3.74 -8.93
N ASN A 58 1.86 -4.62 -9.75
CA ASN A 58 2.47 -4.26 -11.04
C ASN A 58 1.42 -4.20 -12.17
N ASP A 59 0.24 -4.80 -11.99
CA ASP A 59 -0.85 -4.78 -12.96
C ASP A 59 -1.88 -3.68 -12.62
N HIS A 60 -1.94 -2.66 -13.48
CA HIS A 60 -2.86 -1.54 -13.33
C HIS A 60 -4.34 -1.96 -13.37
N ALA A 61 -4.69 -2.97 -14.18
CA ALA A 61 -6.06 -3.45 -14.27
C ALA A 61 -6.45 -4.18 -12.98
N SER A 62 -5.54 -5.01 -12.46
CA SER A 62 -5.70 -5.67 -11.16
C SER A 62 -5.95 -4.67 -10.03
N LEU A 63 -5.14 -3.60 -9.96
CA LEU A 63 -5.32 -2.53 -8.98
C LEU A 63 -6.65 -1.79 -9.14
N ALA A 64 -7.03 -1.41 -10.37
CA ALA A 64 -8.28 -0.72 -10.62
C ALA A 64 -9.49 -1.55 -10.18
N SER A 65 -9.50 -2.85 -10.50
CA SER A 65 -10.55 -3.77 -10.04
C SER A 65 -10.56 -3.95 -8.53
N ALA A 66 -9.39 -4.08 -7.91
CA ALA A 66 -9.28 -4.26 -6.46
C ALA A 66 -9.73 -3.02 -5.68
N PHE A 67 -9.47 -1.83 -6.19
CA PHE A 67 -9.78 -0.56 -5.54
C PHE A 67 -11.21 -0.06 -5.81
N ALA A 68 -11.90 -0.60 -6.82
CA ALA A 68 -13.27 -0.23 -7.15
C ALA A 68 -14.20 -0.26 -5.92
N GLY A 69 -14.87 0.86 -5.65
CA GLY A 69 -15.79 1.04 -4.52
C GLY A 69 -15.13 1.23 -3.15
N SER A 70 -13.80 1.30 -3.08
CA SER A 70 -13.08 1.54 -1.83
C SER A 70 -13.26 2.99 -1.36
N HIS A 71 -13.44 3.15 -0.06
CA HIS A 71 -13.56 4.46 0.60
C HIS A 71 -12.31 4.77 1.42
N PHE A 72 -11.70 3.72 1.97
CA PHE A 72 -10.40 3.77 2.64
C PHE A 72 -9.44 2.83 1.92
N ILE A 73 -8.21 3.26 1.65
CA ILE A 73 -7.16 2.40 1.12
C ILE A 73 -5.88 2.53 1.94
N PHE A 74 -5.33 1.40 2.37
CA PHE A 74 -3.98 1.31 2.93
C PHE A 74 -3.02 0.76 1.87
N GLY A 75 -2.02 1.56 1.48
CA GLY A 75 -0.97 1.22 0.54
C GLY A 75 0.37 0.95 1.24
N ILE A 76 1.01 -0.16 0.87
CA ILE A 76 2.34 -0.55 1.32
C ILE A 76 3.07 -1.30 0.21
N THR A 77 4.39 -1.15 0.18
CA THR A 77 5.32 -1.91 -0.67
C THR A 77 6.40 -2.58 0.19
N ASN A 78 6.97 -3.68 -0.31
CA ASN A 78 7.96 -4.48 0.40
C ASN A 78 9.32 -4.49 -0.33
N PHE A 79 10.19 -3.54 0.03
CA PHE A 79 11.56 -3.47 -0.51
C PHE A 79 12.35 -4.77 -0.35
N PHE A 80 12.32 -5.39 0.84
CA PHE A 80 13.21 -6.52 1.14
C PHE A 80 12.85 -7.78 0.35
N GLU A 81 11.57 -7.99 0.06
CA GLU A 81 11.15 -9.05 -0.86
C GLU A 81 11.66 -8.79 -2.28
N LEU A 82 11.56 -7.53 -2.75
CA LEU A 82 12.10 -7.17 -4.06
C LEU A 82 13.61 -7.38 -4.11
N PHE A 83 14.34 -6.93 -3.09
CA PHE A 83 15.77 -7.13 -2.97
C PHE A 83 16.17 -8.61 -2.96
N ALA A 84 15.43 -9.45 -2.22
CA ALA A 84 15.68 -10.89 -2.19
C ALA A 84 15.46 -11.56 -3.56
N THR A 85 14.58 -11.01 -4.41
CA THR A 85 14.33 -11.54 -5.77
C THR A 85 15.20 -10.93 -6.86
N SER A 86 15.63 -9.67 -6.72
CA SER A 86 16.43 -8.97 -7.73
C SER A 86 17.94 -9.11 -7.52
N GLU A 87 18.36 -9.43 -6.29
CA GLU A 87 19.76 -9.41 -5.81
C GLU A 87 20.50 -8.10 -6.10
N ASP A 88 19.73 -7.02 -6.34
CA ASP A 88 20.23 -5.73 -6.78
C ASP A 88 19.37 -4.65 -6.13
N THR A 89 20.06 -3.83 -5.34
CA THR A 89 19.47 -2.77 -4.53
C THR A 89 18.82 -1.67 -5.37
N ASP A 90 19.45 -1.25 -6.48
CA ASP A 90 18.93 -0.18 -7.32
C ASP A 90 17.75 -0.67 -8.17
N LYS A 91 17.78 -1.93 -8.61
CA LYS A 91 16.62 -2.57 -9.25
C LYS A 91 15.45 -2.72 -8.28
N ALA A 92 15.71 -3.18 -7.06
CA ALA A 92 14.66 -3.30 -6.03
C ALA A 92 14.01 -1.94 -5.72
N MET A 93 14.84 -0.89 -5.58
CA MET A 93 14.37 0.48 -5.38
C MET A 93 13.51 0.96 -6.55
N THR A 94 13.94 0.72 -7.79
CA THR A 94 13.20 1.12 -9.01
C THR A 94 11.85 0.44 -9.09
N ILE A 95 11.79 -0.88 -8.84
CA ILE A 95 10.54 -1.64 -8.83
C ILE A 95 9.62 -1.15 -7.71
N GLU A 96 10.15 -0.91 -6.50
CA GLU A 96 9.36 -0.43 -5.38
C GLU A 96 8.73 0.94 -5.67
N ILE A 97 9.50 1.86 -6.25
CA ILE A 97 9.00 3.18 -6.69
C ILE A 97 7.85 2.99 -7.70
N GLN A 98 8.02 2.09 -8.67
CA GLN A 98 6.98 1.82 -9.66
C GLN A 98 5.70 1.28 -8.99
N GLN A 99 5.82 0.31 -8.08
CA GLN A 99 4.68 -0.25 -7.35
C GLN A 99 3.97 0.81 -6.51
N GLY A 100 4.71 1.64 -5.78
CA GLY A 100 4.12 2.71 -4.98
C GLY A 100 3.40 3.75 -5.84
N LYS A 101 3.97 4.11 -7.00
CA LYS A 101 3.30 5.00 -7.96
C LYS A 101 2.04 4.38 -8.55
N ASN A 102 2.05 3.09 -8.87
CA ASN A 102 0.87 2.37 -9.36
C ASN A 102 -0.26 2.40 -8.33
N LEU A 103 0.06 2.12 -7.07
CA LEU A 103 -0.90 2.19 -5.96
C LEU A 103 -1.51 3.60 -5.83
N ALA A 104 -0.66 4.64 -5.83
CA ALA A 104 -1.13 6.01 -5.74
C ALA A 104 -2.02 6.41 -6.93
N ASN A 105 -1.62 6.05 -8.14
CA ASN A 105 -2.41 6.35 -9.35
C ASN A 105 -3.76 5.62 -9.33
N ALA A 106 -3.79 4.35 -8.91
CA ALA A 106 -5.03 3.60 -8.79
C ALA A 106 -5.95 4.16 -7.69
N ALA A 107 -5.37 4.60 -6.57
CA ALA A 107 -6.12 5.23 -5.49
C ALA A 107 -6.74 6.57 -5.96
N GLU A 108 -5.97 7.41 -6.65
CA GLU A 108 -6.48 8.66 -7.25
C GLU A 108 -7.61 8.40 -8.25
N ALA A 109 -7.49 7.35 -9.06
CA ALA A 109 -8.51 6.96 -10.04
C ALA A 109 -9.79 6.38 -9.41
N THR A 110 -9.84 6.16 -8.10
CA THR A 110 -10.99 5.56 -7.40
C THR A 110 -11.98 6.65 -6.96
N PRO A 111 -13.17 6.79 -7.58
CA PRO A 111 -14.05 7.94 -7.33
C PRO A 111 -14.66 7.98 -5.93
N THR A 112 -14.82 6.81 -5.29
CA THR A 112 -15.38 6.67 -3.95
C THR A 112 -14.35 6.91 -2.83
N MET A 113 -13.09 7.16 -3.20
CA MET A 113 -12.00 7.30 -2.24
C MET A 113 -12.20 8.53 -1.35
N GLU A 114 -12.19 8.30 -0.04
CA GLU A 114 -12.25 9.34 0.98
C GLU A 114 -10.93 9.47 1.75
N HIS A 115 -10.20 8.37 1.93
CA HIS A 115 -8.94 8.37 2.67
C HIS A 115 -7.93 7.36 2.12
N TYR A 116 -6.71 7.83 1.89
CA TYR A 116 -5.58 7.01 1.47
C TYR A 116 -4.48 7.06 2.54
N VAL A 117 -4.05 5.92 3.03
CA VAL A 117 -2.91 5.82 3.96
C VAL A 117 -1.73 5.21 3.23
N TRP A 118 -0.65 5.95 3.12
CA TRP A 118 0.61 5.46 2.56
C TRP A 118 1.58 5.09 3.69
N SER A 119 1.99 3.82 3.74
CA SER A 119 3.08 3.36 4.61
C SER A 119 4.39 3.94 4.11
N ASN A 120 4.88 4.97 4.81
CA ASN A 120 5.95 5.84 4.35
C ASN A 120 7.19 5.75 5.23
N LEU A 121 8.34 6.12 4.65
CA LEU A 121 9.58 6.42 5.38
C LEU A 121 10.11 7.78 4.88
N PRO A 122 10.78 8.57 5.74
CA PRO A 122 11.42 9.81 5.31
C PRO A 122 12.60 9.51 4.38
N GLY A 123 12.87 10.36 3.39
CA GLY A 123 13.96 10.12 2.44
C GLY A 123 15.31 10.37 3.07
N ALA A 124 16.16 9.34 3.20
CA ALA A 124 17.48 9.48 3.81
C ALA A 124 18.36 10.48 3.06
N ILE A 125 18.27 10.54 1.72
CA ILE A 125 18.98 11.54 0.91
C ILE A 125 18.54 12.96 1.30
N VAL A 126 17.24 13.17 1.47
CA VAL A 126 16.68 14.49 1.81
C VAL A 126 17.09 14.89 3.22
N GLU A 127 16.84 14.01 4.19
CA GLU A 127 17.10 14.26 5.62
C GLU A 127 18.59 14.42 5.92
N SER A 128 19.45 13.74 5.17
CA SER A 128 20.91 13.81 5.34
C SER A 128 21.58 14.89 4.49
N GLU A 129 20.83 15.72 3.75
CA GLU A 129 21.36 16.72 2.82
C GLU A 129 22.32 16.09 1.78
N GLY A 130 21.98 14.88 1.31
CA GLY A 130 22.75 14.14 0.31
C GLY A 130 23.92 13.33 0.84
N LYS A 131 24.13 13.25 2.16
CA LYS A 131 25.26 12.52 2.78
C LYS A 131 25.05 11.01 2.82
N MET A 132 23.81 10.54 2.85
CA MET A 132 23.45 9.13 2.95
C MET A 132 22.36 8.74 1.96
N LYS A 133 22.49 7.55 1.38
CA LYS A 133 21.47 6.89 0.57
C LYS A 133 21.01 5.63 1.30
N VAL A 134 19.72 5.53 1.58
CA VAL A 134 19.10 4.35 2.19
C VAL A 134 17.95 3.94 1.27
N PRO A 135 18.18 3.01 0.33
CA PRO A 135 17.28 2.77 -0.80
C PRO A 135 15.82 2.48 -0.45
N HIS A 136 15.56 1.77 0.64
CA HIS A 136 14.21 1.43 1.12
C HIS A 136 13.49 2.60 1.84
N TYR A 137 14.24 3.61 2.29
CA TYR A 137 13.70 4.87 2.79
C TYR A 137 13.43 5.82 1.60
N ASP A 138 14.43 5.96 0.73
CA ASP A 138 14.40 6.87 -0.41
C ASP A 138 13.31 6.47 -1.43
N SER A 139 13.08 5.17 -1.65
CA SER A 139 12.00 4.69 -2.52
C SER A 139 10.63 5.18 -2.05
N LYS A 140 10.35 5.10 -0.74
CA LYS A 140 9.07 5.51 -0.15
C LYS A 140 8.89 7.01 -0.18
N ASP A 141 9.95 7.78 0.09
CA ASP A 141 9.88 9.23 -0.04
C ASP A 141 9.64 9.67 -1.49
N ILE A 142 10.28 9.04 -2.49
CA ILE A 142 10.02 9.33 -3.91
C ILE A 142 8.54 9.09 -4.26
N VAL A 143 7.91 8.04 -3.71
CA VAL A 143 6.47 7.80 -3.87
C VAL A 143 5.66 8.87 -3.14
N ALA A 144 6.07 9.31 -1.95
CA ALA A 144 5.43 10.41 -1.24
C ALA A 144 5.50 11.73 -2.03
N GLN A 145 6.64 12.04 -2.65
CA GLN A 145 6.75 13.20 -3.55
C GLN A 145 5.81 13.06 -4.75
N HIS A 146 5.70 11.87 -5.34
CA HIS A 146 4.74 11.61 -6.42
C HIS A 146 3.29 11.87 -5.97
N ILE A 147 2.90 11.40 -4.78
CA ILE A 147 1.58 11.69 -4.20
C ILE A 147 1.39 13.20 -3.99
N ARG A 148 2.40 13.92 -3.52
CA ARG A 148 2.32 15.37 -3.30
C ARG A 148 2.07 16.17 -4.58
N THR A 149 2.41 15.64 -5.76
CA THR A 149 2.07 16.28 -7.05
C THR A 149 0.58 16.16 -7.41
N LYS A 150 -0.17 15.27 -6.76
CA LYS A 150 -1.58 14.95 -7.04
C LYS A 150 -2.48 15.62 -6.01
N LYS A 151 -2.95 16.83 -6.30
CA LYS A 151 -3.69 17.67 -5.32
C LYS A 151 -4.91 16.98 -4.71
N ASP A 152 -5.72 16.29 -5.52
CA ASP A 152 -6.92 15.60 -5.01
C ASP A 152 -6.55 14.43 -4.09
N LEU A 153 -5.65 13.56 -4.53
CA LEU A 153 -5.16 12.44 -3.72
C LEU A 153 -4.48 12.94 -2.44
N LEU A 154 -3.62 13.96 -2.54
CA LEU A 154 -2.90 14.55 -1.41
C LEU A 154 -3.87 15.03 -0.31
N SER A 155 -4.97 15.67 -0.70
CA SER A 155 -5.97 16.17 0.26
C SER A 155 -6.64 15.05 1.09
N LYS A 156 -6.58 13.81 0.59
CA LYS A 156 -7.14 12.61 1.21
C LYS A 156 -6.05 11.70 1.81
N THR A 157 -4.78 12.09 1.72
CA THR A 157 -3.66 11.21 2.08
C THR A 157 -3.14 11.45 3.50
N THR A 158 -2.97 10.38 4.26
CA THR A 158 -2.13 10.35 5.46
C THR A 158 -0.83 9.61 5.16
N PHE A 159 0.31 10.27 5.35
CA PHE A 159 1.62 9.62 5.35
C PHE A 159 1.90 9.03 6.72
N MET A 160 1.95 7.70 6.80
CA MET A 160 2.14 6.99 8.05
C MET A 160 3.61 6.55 8.16
N PRO A 161 4.45 7.21 8.98
CA PRO A 161 5.87 6.88 9.10
C PRO A 161 6.04 5.59 9.91
N ILE A 162 6.16 4.44 9.23
CA ILE A 162 6.35 3.12 9.86
C ILE A 162 7.42 2.36 9.10
N GLY A 163 8.48 1.97 9.81
CA GLY A 163 9.61 1.15 9.34
C GLY A 163 9.80 -0.08 10.19
#